data_AF-A0A3R6MDH1-F1
#
_entry.id   AF-A0A3R6MDH1-F1
#
_cell.length_a   1.000
_cell.length_b   1.000
_cell.length_c   1.000
_cell.angle_alpha   90.00
_cell.angle_beta   90.00
_cell.angle_gamma   90.00
#
_symmetry.space_group_name_H-M   'P 1'
#
loop_
_entity.id
_entity.type
_entity.pdbx_description
1 polymer ?
#
loop_
_entity_poly.entity_id
_entity_poly.type
_entity_poly.pdbx_seq_one_letter_code
_entity_poly.pdbx_strand_id
1 'polypeptide(L)'
;MNSKGIIAIKDETICMECLKNKATHTYYITYRGYGSSFDDMDTKFQCCDECDRPEYDEWFNEKEVMDDYVETYQHEDKIWNLIRSLPLESQELFENRFDNRCWKMNSQDWIDYELDELPHERCKEYGLYSPKDIEAYNSKFTTCEYVANVVWDDNSKGSWCPFGTSGNYDQKIDECGNLSDKCTDCSFYKKRETPIKEIKGEDLGQWKHYMSVKLQEEDYKKKFG
;
A
#
# COMPACT_ATOMS: atom_id res chain seq x y z
N MET A 1 -17.63 8.32 -11.33
CA MET A 1 -17.71 7.05 -12.07
C MET A 1 -16.38 6.93 -12.78
N ASN A 2 -15.62 5.89 -12.45
CA ASN A 2 -14.29 5.66 -13.02
C ASN A 2 -14.34 5.48 -14.54
N SER A 3 -13.17 5.57 -15.19
CA SER A 3 -13.00 5.49 -16.64
C SER A 3 -13.47 4.17 -17.23
N LYS A 4 -13.51 3.10 -16.43
CA LYS A 4 -13.97 1.77 -16.83
C LYS A 4 -15.47 1.54 -16.60
N GLY A 5 -16.18 2.49 -15.99
CA GLY A 5 -17.61 2.35 -15.67
C GLY A 5 -17.92 1.27 -14.64
N ILE A 6 -16.93 0.83 -13.86
CA ILE A 6 -17.07 -0.23 -12.85
C ILE A 6 -17.78 0.33 -11.63
N ILE A 7 -18.83 -0.34 -11.17
CA ILE A 7 -19.62 0.09 -10.02
C ILE A 7 -19.55 -1.00 -8.95
N ALA A 8 -19.31 -0.58 -7.71
CA ALA A 8 -19.33 -1.48 -6.57
C ALA A 8 -20.65 -2.27 -6.51
N ILE A 9 -20.53 -3.58 -6.42
CA ILE A 9 -21.70 -4.46 -6.33
C ILE A 9 -22.40 -4.21 -5.01
N LYS A 10 -23.74 -4.17 -5.00
CA LYS A 10 -24.52 -3.95 -3.77
C LYS A 10 -24.99 -5.26 -3.14
N ASP A 11 -25.09 -6.30 -3.95
CA ASP A 11 -25.62 -7.59 -3.56
C ASP A 11 -24.47 -8.52 -3.16
N GLU A 12 -24.44 -8.90 -1.90
CA GLU A 12 -23.39 -9.74 -1.33
C GLU A 12 -23.65 -11.24 -1.54
N THR A 13 -24.70 -11.64 -2.25
CA THR A 13 -24.99 -13.07 -2.58
C THR A 13 -24.64 -13.45 -4.02
N ILE A 14 -23.79 -12.66 -4.67
CA ILE A 14 -23.33 -12.93 -6.04
C ILE A 14 -22.26 -14.04 -6.08
N CYS A 15 -22.22 -14.77 -7.19
CA CYS A 15 -21.04 -15.55 -7.54
C CYS A 15 -19.92 -14.61 -7.96
N MET A 16 -18.78 -14.66 -7.26
CA MET A 16 -17.66 -13.76 -7.48
C MET A 16 -16.93 -13.99 -8.83
N GLU A 17 -17.08 -15.16 -9.44
CA GLU A 17 -16.51 -15.42 -10.77
C GLU A 17 -17.36 -14.85 -11.92
N CYS A 18 -18.69 -15.04 -11.87
CA CYS A 18 -19.58 -14.68 -12.99
C CYS A 18 -20.48 -13.47 -12.72
N LEU A 19 -20.41 -12.87 -11.53
CA LEU A 19 -21.17 -11.70 -11.07
C LEU A 19 -22.70 -11.86 -11.11
N LYS A 20 -23.21 -13.10 -11.15
CA LYS A 20 -24.65 -13.40 -11.12
C LYS A 20 -25.09 -13.70 -9.70
N ASN A 21 -26.29 -13.23 -9.31
CA ASN A 21 -26.89 -13.55 -8.01
C ASN A 21 -27.40 -15.01 -7.98
N LYS A 22 -26.46 -15.93 -7.79
CA LYS A 22 -26.67 -17.38 -7.73
C LYS A 22 -25.54 -18.09 -6.97
N ALA A 23 -24.88 -17.41 -6.02
CA ALA A 23 -23.88 -18.09 -5.20
C ALA A 23 -24.53 -19.19 -4.36
N THR A 24 -23.88 -20.34 -4.32
CA THR A 24 -24.34 -21.56 -3.62
C THR A 24 -23.22 -22.17 -2.78
N HIS A 25 -21.96 -21.84 -3.07
CA HIS A 25 -20.77 -22.28 -2.36
C HIS A 25 -20.08 -21.07 -1.71
N THR A 26 -19.58 -21.27 -0.49
CA THR A 26 -18.81 -20.26 0.25
C THR A 26 -17.61 -20.94 0.90
N TYR A 27 -16.44 -20.37 0.66
CA TYR A 27 -15.16 -20.77 1.20
C TYR A 27 -14.63 -19.65 2.08
N TYR A 28 -14.25 -19.98 3.31
CA TYR A 28 -13.84 -18.99 4.30
C TYR A 28 -12.33 -19.03 4.50
N ILE A 29 -11.75 -17.87 4.78
CA ILE A 29 -10.43 -17.74 5.39
C ILE A 29 -10.67 -17.08 6.73
N THR A 30 -10.39 -17.80 7.81
CA THR A 30 -10.66 -17.32 9.18
C THR A 30 -9.39 -17.41 10.01
N TYR A 31 -8.88 -16.26 10.46
CA TYR A 31 -7.84 -16.18 11.51
C TYR A 31 -6.62 -17.08 11.25
N ARG A 32 -6.08 -17.09 10.03
CA ARG A 32 -4.77 -17.70 9.79
C ARG A 32 -3.73 -16.92 10.60
N GLY A 33 -2.79 -17.61 11.21
CA GLY A 33 -1.84 -17.04 12.15
C GLY A 33 -0.56 -16.50 11.51
N TYR A 34 0.35 -16.09 12.38
CA TYR A 34 1.63 -15.47 12.02
C TYR A 34 2.41 -16.34 11.03
N GLY A 35 2.77 -15.78 9.87
CA GLY A 35 3.43 -16.52 8.77
C GLY A 35 2.54 -16.71 7.54
N SER A 36 1.23 -16.62 7.71
CA SER A 36 0.26 -16.62 6.61
C SER A 36 0.26 -15.29 5.84
N SER A 37 0.03 -15.35 4.53
CA SER A 37 -0.30 -14.17 3.72
C SER A 37 -1.70 -13.62 3.99
N PHE A 38 -2.54 -14.42 4.66
CA PHE A 38 -3.86 -14.03 5.16
C PHE A 38 -3.86 -13.85 6.68
N ASP A 39 -2.70 -13.57 7.28
CA ASP A 39 -2.58 -13.27 8.71
C ASP A 39 -3.54 -12.12 9.09
N ASP A 40 -4.28 -12.33 10.18
CA ASP A 40 -5.32 -11.44 10.71
C ASP A 40 -6.48 -11.12 9.73
N MET A 41 -6.60 -11.86 8.61
CA MET A 41 -7.70 -11.70 7.67
C MET A 41 -8.85 -12.67 8.00
N ASP A 42 -10.07 -12.15 7.95
CA ASP A 42 -11.30 -12.95 8.04
C ASP A 42 -12.19 -12.54 6.88
N THR A 43 -12.19 -13.35 5.82
CA THR A 43 -12.86 -13.07 4.56
C THR A 43 -13.45 -14.34 3.96
N LYS A 44 -14.12 -14.20 2.82
CA LYS A 44 -14.71 -15.33 2.10
C LYS A 44 -14.66 -15.15 0.59
N PHE A 45 -14.52 -16.28 -0.10
CA PHE A 45 -14.80 -16.43 -1.52
C PHE A 45 -16.13 -17.17 -1.69
N GLN A 46 -16.97 -16.76 -2.64
CA GLN A 46 -18.24 -17.43 -2.89
C GLN A 46 -18.53 -17.53 -4.39
N CYS A 47 -19.01 -18.69 -4.82
CA CYS A 47 -19.27 -19.01 -6.22
C CYS A 47 -20.55 -19.84 -6.39
N CYS A 48 -20.99 -20.03 -7.63
CA CYS A 48 -22.10 -20.90 -7.99
C CYS A 48 -21.61 -22.27 -8.46
N ASP A 49 -22.48 -23.28 -8.50
CA ASP A 49 -22.15 -24.64 -8.94
C ASP A 49 -21.39 -24.71 -10.29
N GLU A 50 -21.70 -23.81 -11.24
CA GLU A 50 -21.03 -23.77 -12.56
C GLU A 50 -19.59 -23.24 -12.52
N CYS A 51 -19.28 -22.42 -11.51
CA CYS A 51 -17.96 -21.82 -11.31
C CYS A 51 -17.16 -22.58 -10.26
N ASP A 52 -17.83 -23.39 -9.44
CA ASP A 52 -17.19 -24.18 -8.41
C ASP A 52 -16.20 -25.18 -9.03
N ARG A 53 -15.09 -25.39 -8.32
CA ARG A 53 -14.04 -26.32 -8.71
C ARG A 53 -13.65 -27.16 -7.51
N PRO A 54 -13.45 -28.49 -7.70
CA PRO A 54 -13.05 -29.37 -6.60
C PRO A 54 -11.81 -28.90 -5.85
N GLU A 55 -10.87 -28.23 -6.53
CA GLU A 55 -9.64 -27.76 -5.92
C GLU A 55 -9.86 -26.61 -4.92
N TYR A 56 -10.98 -25.87 -4.99
CA TYR A 56 -11.27 -24.78 -4.04
C TYR A 56 -11.45 -25.31 -2.61
N ASP A 57 -12.08 -26.47 -2.45
CA ASP A 57 -12.20 -27.10 -1.14
C ASP A 57 -10.82 -27.44 -0.55
N GLU A 58 -9.93 -28.01 -1.38
CA GLU A 58 -8.55 -28.32 -0.99
C GLU A 58 -7.78 -27.06 -0.57
N TRP A 59 -7.92 -25.96 -1.30
CA TRP A 59 -7.13 -24.74 -1.04
C TRP A 59 -7.60 -23.99 0.20
N PHE A 60 -8.90 -23.80 0.37
CA PHE A 60 -9.44 -22.99 1.45
C PHE A 60 -9.54 -23.75 2.77
N ASN A 61 -9.73 -25.07 2.74
CA ASN A 61 -9.84 -25.93 3.94
C ASN A 61 -8.54 -26.70 4.25
N GLU A 62 -7.41 -26.28 3.68
CA GLU A 62 -6.11 -26.80 4.06
C GLU A 62 -5.80 -26.58 5.56
N LYS A 63 -4.90 -27.39 6.10
CA LYS A 63 -4.40 -27.21 7.47
C LYS A 63 -3.01 -26.61 7.45
N GLU A 64 -2.73 -25.78 8.44
CA GLU A 64 -1.43 -25.21 8.70
C GLU A 64 -0.37 -26.29 8.93
N VAL A 65 0.84 -26.03 8.43
CA VAL A 65 2.05 -26.70 8.88
C VAL A 65 2.76 -25.74 9.82
N MET A 66 2.78 -26.10 11.11
CA MET A 66 3.42 -25.33 12.18
C MET A 66 4.95 -25.55 12.20
N ASP A 67 5.71 -24.46 12.16
CA ASP A 67 7.14 -24.43 12.50
C ASP A 67 7.39 -23.37 13.58
N ASP A 68 7.64 -23.81 14.81
CA ASP A 68 7.69 -22.97 16.03
C ASP A 68 6.39 -22.16 16.24
N TYR A 69 6.44 -20.85 15.98
CA TYR A 69 5.30 -19.92 16.06
C TYR A 69 4.82 -19.45 14.68
N VAL A 70 5.32 -20.06 13.59
CA VAL A 70 5.01 -19.70 12.21
C VAL A 70 4.07 -20.73 11.59
N GLU A 71 2.94 -20.25 11.07
CA GLU A 71 1.97 -21.01 10.30
C GLU A 71 2.26 -20.91 8.81
N THR A 72 2.40 -22.06 8.14
CA THR A 72 2.60 -22.12 6.69
C THR A 72 1.50 -22.92 6.02
N TYR A 73 1.11 -22.46 4.83
CA TYR A 73 -0.02 -22.97 4.08
C TYR A 73 0.39 -23.19 2.62
N GLN A 74 0.01 -24.32 2.03
CA GLN A 74 0.51 -24.78 0.74
C GLN A 74 -0.23 -24.16 -0.45
N HIS A 75 -1.40 -23.56 -0.23
CA HIS A 75 -2.29 -23.14 -1.32
C HIS A 75 -2.61 -21.65 -1.34
N GLU A 76 -2.00 -20.84 -0.47
CA GLU A 76 -2.27 -19.40 -0.41
C GLU A 76 -1.98 -18.66 -1.71
N ASP A 77 -0.87 -18.98 -2.38
CA ASP A 77 -0.56 -18.41 -3.69
C ASP A 77 -1.65 -18.74 -4.73
N LYS A 78 -2.26 -19.92 -4.66
CA LYS A 78 -3.35 -20.32 -5.56
C LYS A 78 -4.62 -19.52 -5.27
N ILE A 79 -4.93 -19.30 -4.00
CA ILE A 79 -6.04 -18.45 -3.59
C ILE A 79 -5.82 -17.02 -4.08
N TRP A 80 -4.64 -16.42 -3.86
CA TRP A 80 -4.33 -15.09 -4.36
C TRP A 80 -4.43 -14.99 -5.88
N ASN A 81 -3.94 -16.00 -6.60
CA ASN A 81 -4.05 -16.04 -8.06
C ASN A 81 -5.51 -16.15 -8.52
N LEU A 82 -6.36 -16.91 -7.82
CA LEU A 82 -7.80 -16.94 -8.05
C LEU A 82 -8.38 -15.53 -7.87
N ILE A 83 -8.20 -14.90 -6.72
CA ILE A 83 -8.78 -13.59 -6.41
C ILE A 83 -8.34 -12.53 -7.43
N ARG A 84 -7.04 -12.44 -7.72
CA ARG A 84 -6.50 -11.49 -8.72
C ARG A 84 -7.01 -11.72 -10.15
N SER A 85 -7.51 -12.92 -10.46
CA SER A 85 -8.10 -13.23 -11.76
C SER A 85 -9.58 -12.84 -11.89
N LEU A 86 -10.24 -12.53 -10.77
CA LEU A 86 -11.65 -12.16 -10.74
C LEU A 86 -11.87 -10.73 -11.28
N PRO A 87 -13.11 -10.38 -11.68
CA PRO A 87 -13.48 -8.98 -11.89
C PRO A 87 -13.18 -8.11 -10.67
N LEU A 88 -12.85 -6.83 -10.89
CA LEU A 88 -12.41 -5.93 -9.83
C LEU A 88 -13.49 -5.74 -8.75
N GLU A 89 -14.76 -5.80 -9.14
CA GLU A 89 -15.90 -5.77 -8.22
C GLU A 89 -15.87 -6.93 -7.22
N SER A 90 -15.40 -8.10 -7.65
CA SER A 90 -15.27 -9.28 -6.79
C SER A 90 -14.02 -9.23 -5.93
N GLN A 91 -12.93 -8.65 -6.44
CA GLN A 91 -11.73 -8.39 -5.63
C GLN A 91 -12.07 -7.48 -4.46
N GLU A 92 -12.86 -6.42 -4.68
CA GLU A 92 -13.35 -5.53 -3.62
C GLU A 92 -14.14 -6.27 -2.54
N LEU A 93 -15.01 -7.21 -2.95
CA LEU A 93 -15.75 -8.02 -2.00
C LEU A 93 -14.82 -8.81 -1.08
N PHE A 94 -13.77 -9.42 -1.64
CA PHE A 94 -12.83 -10.25 -0.88
C PHE A 94 -11.88 -9.42 0.00
N GLU A 95 -11.27 -8.37 -0.56
CA GLU A 95 -10.17 -7.64 0.07
C GLU A 95 -10.62 -6.48 0.95
N ASN A 96 -11.86 -6.01 0.81
CA ASN A 96 -12.38 -4.86 1.56
C ASN A 96 -13.69 -5.17 2.29
N ARG A 97 -14.70 -5.71 1.58
CA ARG A 97 -16.04 -5.79 2.15
C ARG A 97 -16.22 -6.93 3.13
N PHE A 98 -15.86 -8.13 2.70
CA PHE A 98 -15.98 -9.36 3.48
C PHE A 98 -14.88 -9.51 4.51
N ASP A 99 -13.71 -8.92 4.26
CA ASP A 99 -12.65 -8.80 5.24
C ASP A 99 -13.15 -8.10 6.51
N ASN A 100 -12.95 -8.65 7.70
CA ASN A 100 -13.44 -8.07 8.96
C ASN A 100 -12.47 -7.05 9.60
N ARG A 101 -11.28 -6.84 9.02
CA ARG A 101 -10.27 -5.91 9.56
C ARG A 101 -10.80 -4.47 9.67
N CYS A 102 -10.21 -3.68 10.57
CA CYS A 102 -10.74 -2.37 10.96
C CYS A 102 -10.48 -1.21 9.98
N TRP A 103 -9.80 -1.46 8.85
CA TRP A 103 -9.36 -0.44 7.89
C TRP A 103 -10.16 -0.46 6.57
N LYS A 104 -11.49 -0.46 6.66
CA LYS A 104 -12.36 -0.55 5.47
C LYS A 104 -12.49 0.77 4.73
N MET A 105 -12.44 0.69 3.40
CA MET A 105 -12.78 1.79 2.50
C MET A 105 -14.25 1.72 2.10
N ASN A 106 -14.82 2.85 1.69
CA ASN A 106 -16.05 2.80 0.91
C ASN A 106 -15.82 1.93 -0.34
N SER A 107 -16.75 1.04 -0.66
CA SER A 107 -16.58 0.07 -1.75
C SER A 107 -16.29 0.70 -3.11
N GLN A 108 -16.90 1.85 -3.43
CA GLN A 108 -16.59 2.52 -4.68
C GLN A 108 -15.22 3.21 -4.62
N ASP A 109 -14.84 3.75 -3.46
CA ASP A 109 -13.53 4.36 -3.28
C ASP A 109 -12.42 3.31 -3.39
N TRP A 110 -12.63 2.08 -2.91
CA TRP A 110 -11.67 0.97 -3.07
C TRP A 110 -11.46 0.65 -4.55
N ILE A 111 -12.55 0.50 -5.32
CA ILE A 111 -12.47 0.24 -6.76
C ILE A 111 -11.79 1.40 -7.48
N ASP A 112 -12.16 2.65 -7.16
CA ASP A 112 -11.56 3.82 -7.79
C ASP A 112 -10.07 3.96 -7.40
N TYR A 113 -9.66 3.47 -6.23
CA TYR A 113 -8.27 3.44 -5.78
C TYR A 113 -7.44 2.42 -6.57
N GLU A 114 -7.92 1.18 -6.71
CA GLU A 114 -7.26 0.14 -7.51
C GLU A 114 -7.14 0.49 -9.00
N LEU A 115 -7.92 1.49 -9.45
CA LEU A 115 -7.84 2.03 -10.81
C LEU A 115 -6.92 3.25 -10.94
N ASP A 116 -6.25 3.70 -9.87
CA ASP A 116 -5.50 4.95 -9.81
C ASP A 116 -6.36 6.20 -10.11
N GLU A 117 -7.66 6.14 -9.80
CA GLU A 117 -8.64 7.19 -10.10
C GLU A 117 -9.27 7.83 -8.87
N LEU A 118 -9.00 7.31 -7.67
CA LEU A 118 -9.45 7.92 -6.42
C LEU A 118 -8.81 9.31 -6.27
N PRO A 119 -9.61 10.37 -6.00
CA PRO A 119 -9.06 11.71 -5.84
C PRO A 119 -8.01 11.79 -4.72
N HIS A 120 -6.94 12.55 -4.94
CA HIS A 120 -5.82 12.66 -4.00
C HIS A 120 -6.24 13.01 -2.55
N GLU A 121 -7.19 13.92 -2.37
CA GLU A 121 -7.69 14.26 -1.02
C GLU A 121 -8.47 13.09 -0.37
N ARG A 122 -9.13 12.24 -1.18
CA ARG A 122 -9.78 11.02 -0.68
C ARG A 122 -8.77 9.94 -0.31
N CYS A 123 -7.68 9.77 -1.07
CA CYS A 123 -6.58 8.88 -0.66
C CYS A 123 -6.05 9.26 0.73
N LYS A 124 -5.84 10.57 0.98
CA LYS A 124 -5.39 11.08 2.28
C LYS A 124 -6.34 10.76 3.43
N GLU A 125 -7.65 10.83 3.20
CA GLU A 125 -8.66 10.47 4.23
C GLU A 125 -8.51 9.01 4.70
N TYR A 126 -8.05 8.11 3.82
CA TYR A 126 -7.76 6.71 4.13
C TYR A 126 -6.31 6.45 4.57
N GLY A 127 -5.45 7.48 4.61
CA GLY A 127 -4.02 7.30 4.88
C GLY A 127 -3.26 6.62 3.73
N LEU A 128 -3.82 6.64 2.52
CA LEU A 128 -3.25 6.04 1.32
C LEU A 128 -2.50 7.07 0.48
N TYR A 129 -1.52 6.58 -0.27
CA TYR A 129 -0.81 7.38 -1.26
C TYR A 129 -1.55 7.37 -2.59
N SER A 130 -1.70 8.55 -3.20
CA SER A 130 -2.30 8.67 -4.53
C SER A 130 -1.26 8.59 -5.65
N PRO A 131 -1.69 8.43 -6.91
CA PRO A 131 -0.78 8.50 -8.07
C PRO A 131 0.05 9.78 -8.11
N LYS A 132 -0.51 10.90 -7.64
CA LYS A 132 0.18 12.19 -7.52
C LYS A 132 1.33 12.13 -6.50
N ASP A 133 1.15 11.39 -5.40
CA ASP A 133 2.19 11.16 -4.39
C ASP A 133 3.33 10.31 -4.93
N ILE A 134 2.98 9.24 -5.65
CA ILE A 134 3.94 8.33 -6.29
C ILE A 134 4.74 9.09 -7.36
N GLU A 135 4.07 9.89 -8.21
CA GLU A 135 4.74 10.71 -9.22
C GLU A 135 5.67 11.76 -8.59
N ALA A 136 5.22 12.43 -7.52
CA ALA A 136 6.04 13.40 -6.81
C ALA A 136 7.28 12.73 -6.19
N TYR A 137 7.14 11.54 -5.60
CA TYR A 137 8.28 10.76 -5.13
C TYR A 137 9.23 10.44 -6.27
N ASN A 138 8.75 9.83 -7.35
CA ASN A 138 9.58 9.42 -8.49
C ASN A 138 10.33 10.59 -9.16
N SER A 139 9.68 11.73 -9.31
CA SER A 139 10.23 12.89 -10.03
C SER A 139 11.04 13.85 -9.16
N LYS A 140 10.56 14.15 -7.95
CA LYS A 140 11.18 15.16 -7.07
C LYS A 140 12.23 14.56 -6.16
N PHE A 141 12.04 13.36 -5.62
CA PHE A 141 12.99 12.78 -4.68
C PHE A 141 14.37 12.63 -5.30
N THR A 142 14.43 12.04 -6.49
CA THR A 142 15.66 11.75 -7.25
C THR A 142 16.46 12.99 -7.63
N THR A 143 15.82 14.15 -7.62
CA THR A 143 16.39 15.42 -8.07
C THR A 143 16.42 16.49 -6.98
N CYS A 144 15.99 16.22 -5.75
CA CYS A 144 15.91 17.23 -4.70
C CYS A 144 17.29 17.55 -4.11
N GLU A 145 17.62 18.84 -4.00
CA GLU A 145 18.86 19.34 -3.37
C GLU A 145 18.92 18.99 -1.87
N TYR A 146 17.77 18.85 -1.22
CA TYR A 146 17.70 18.67 0.24
C TYR A 146 17.70 17.20 0.68
N VAL A 147 17.73 16.25 -0.25
CA VAL A 147 17.89 14.83 0.09
C VAL A 147 19.38 14.52 0.27
N ALA A 148 19.73 13.91 1.40
CA ALA A 148 21.11 13.52 1.72
C ALA A 148 21.30 12.01 1.59
N ASN A 149 22.49 11.60 1.18
CA ASN A 149 22.98 10.23 1.34
C ASN A 149 23.35 10.00 2.81
N VAL A 150 22.97 8.85 3.34
CA VAL A 150 23.23 8.42 4.70
C VAL A 150 24.05 7.15 4.66
N VAL A 151 25.16 7.12 5.41
CA VAL A 151 26.03 5.96 5.57
C VAL A 151 26.02 5.54 7.05
N TRP A 152 25.64 4.30 7.31
CA TRP A 152 25.58 3.71 8.65
C TRP A 152 26.89 3.01 9.03
N ASP A 153 27.06 2.71 10.32
CA ASP A 153 28.28 2.09 10.85
C ASP A 153 28.52 0.67 10.32
N ASP A 154 27.46 -0.03 9.93
CA ASP A 154 27.52 -1.34 9.25
C ASP A 154 27.82 -1.22 7.74
N ASN A 155 28.08 -0.01 7.24
CA ASN A 155 28.25 0.37 5.84
C ASN A 155 27.00 0.23 4.97
N SER A 156 25.82 -0.01 5.56
CA SER A 156 24.57 0.13 4.82
C SER A 156 24.36 1.60 4.44
N LYS A 157 23.63 1.81 3.33
CA LYS A 157 23.53 3.11 2.68
C LYS A 157 22.12 3.36 2.17
N GLY A 158 21.68 4.60 2.23
CA GLY A 158 20.43 5.05 1.61
C GLY A 158 20.39 6.56 1.47
N SER A 159 19.22 7.10 1.15
CA SER A 159 18.99 8.53 1.00
C SER A 159 17.76 8.98 1.77
N TRP A 160 17.83 10.14 2.42
CA TRP A 160 16.74 10.67 3.26
C TRP A 160 16.43 12.14 2.96
N CYS A 161 15.13 12.42 2.84
CA CYS A 161 14.56 13.75 2.88
C CYS A 161 14.36 14.20 4.34
N PRO A 162 14.54 15.49 4.67
CA PRO A 162 14.26 16.00 6.01
C PRO A 162 12.79 15.89 6.42
N PHE A 163 11.87 15.67 5.48
CA PHE A 163 10.44 15.65 5.72
C PHE A 163 9.79 14.26 5.79
N GLY A 164 10.55 13.18 5.59
CA GLY A 164 10.05 11.82 5.82
C GLY A 164 10.44 10.81 4.74
N THR A 165 10.36 11.22 3.48
CA THR A 165 10.68 10.36 2.32
C THR A 165 12.10 9.80 2.41
N SER A 166 12.27 8.52 2.09
CA SER A 166 13.58 7.88 1.95
C SER A 166 13.62 6.99 0.72
N GLY A 167 14.84 6.59 0.34
CA GLY A 167 15.06 5.74 -0.81
C GLY A 167 16.45 5.14 -0.81
N ASN A 168 16.78 4.48 -1.92
CA ASN A 168 18.09 3.89 -2.16
C ASN A 168 19.19 4.96 -2.27
N TYR A 169 20.43 4.54 -2.01
CA TYR A 169 21.62 5.39 -2.12
C TYR A 169 21.75 6.05 -3.50
N ASP A 170 22.35 7.23 -3.54
CA ASP A 170 22.39 8.14 -4.69
C ASP A 170 21.01 8.66 -5.11
N GLN A 171 20.11 8.80 -4.14
CA GLN A 171 18.74 9.25 -4.32
C GLN A 171 17.97 8.44 -5.36
N LYS A 172 18.19 7.13 -5.36
CA LYS A 172 17.42 6.23 -6.19
C LYS A 172 16.11 5.89 -5.49
N ILE A 173 15.09 5.63 -6.29
CA ILE A 173 13.83 5.12 -5.77
C ILE A 173 14.07 3.73 -5.18
N ASP A 174 13.48 3.48 -4.01
CA ASP A 174 13.41 2.14 -3.44
C ASP A 174 12.16 1.40 -3.93
N GLU A 175 12.28 0.07 -4.01
CA GLU A 175 11.17 -0.80 -4.42
C GLU A 175 10.07 -0.84 -3.35
N CYS A 176 10.43 -0.55 -2.09
CA CYS A 176 9.51 -0.54 -0.96
C CYS A 176 8.60 0.71 -0.90
N GLY A 177 8.86 1.74 -1.71
CA GLY A 177 8.03 2.94 -1.75
C GLY A 177 7.98 3.68 -0.43
N ASN A 178 9.13 4.02 0.17
CA ASN A 178 9.21 4.80 1.41
C ASN A 178 8.90 6.30 1.17
N LEU A 179 7.75 6.55 0.56
CA LEU A 179 7.30 7.88 0.20
C LEU A 179 6.64 8.61 1.38
N SER A 180 6.37 9.90 1.17
CA SER A 180 5.65 10.73 2.14
C SER A 180 4.74 11.66 1.37
N ASP A 181 3.51 11.78 1.85
CA ASP A 181 2.47 12.72 1.41
C ASP A 181 2.97 14.19 1.36
N LYS A 182 3.99 14.53 2.15
CA LYS A 182 4.61 15.86 2.13
C LYS A 182 5.36 16.17 0.85
N CYS A 183 5.78 15.17 0.06
CA CYS A 183 6.54 15.40 -1.17
C CYS A 183 5.70 16.10 -2.26
N THR A 184 4.42 15.76 -2.30
CA THR A 184 3.46 16.17 -3.33
C THR A 184 3.29 17.66 -3.40
N ASP A 185 2.98 18.28 -2.26
CA ASP A 185 2.74 19.71 -2.15
C ASP A 185 3.92 20.43 -1.44
N CYS A 186 5.12 19.84 -1.49
CA CYS A 186 6.33 20.38 -0.88
C CYS A 186 6.71 21.75 -1.49
N SER A 187 6.49 22.83 -0.74
CA SER A 187 6.92 24.19 -1.11
C SER A 187 8.43 24.38 -1.09
N PHE A 188 9.16 23.47 -0.41
CA PHE A 188 10.61 23.51 -0.29
C PHE A 188 11.33 22.73 -1.38
N TYR A 189 10.64 22.14 -2.36
CA TYR A 189 11.34 21.43 -3.43
C TYR A 189 12.27 22.38 -4.19
N LYS A 190 13.54 21.98 -4.30
CA LYS A 190 14.55 22.64 -5.14
C LYS A 190 15.30 21.57 -5.92
N LYS A 191 15.36 21.75 -7.24
CA LYS A 191 16.15 20.87 -8.11
C LYS A 191 17.64 20.99 -7.76
N ARG A 192 18.31 19.85 -7.66
CA ARG A 192 19.71 19.72 -7.29
C ARG A 192 20.61 20.21 -8.42
N GLU A 193 21.58 21.02 -8.04
CA GLU A 193 22.64 21.54 -8.92
C GLU A 193 24.03 21.25 -8.36
N THR A 194 24.11 20.74 -7.13
CA THR A 194 25.36 20.41 -6.46
C THR A 194 25.48 18.89 -6.22
N PRO A 195 26.66 18.36 -5.85
CA PRO A 195 26.78 16.96 -5.44
C PRO A 195 25.87 16.61 -4.27
N ILE A 196 25.40 15.36 -4.21
CA ILE A 196 24.55 14.89 -3.11
C ILE A 196 25.34 14.98 -1.80
N LYS A 197 24.73 15.61 -0.79
CA LYS A 197 25.33 15.69 0.55
C LYS A 197 25.40 14.30 1.17
N GLU A 198 26.56 13.94 1.70
CA GLU A 198 26.74 12.73 2.51
C GLU A 198 26.74 13.08 4.01
N ILE A 199 26.01 12.32 4.81
CA ILE A 199 26.00 12.41 6.28
C ILE A 199 26.13 11.02 6.90
N LYS A 200 26.58 10.96 8.14
CA LYS A 200 26.57 9.71 8.90
C LYS A 200 25.19 9.39 9.44
N GLY A 201 24.91 8.10 9.64
CA GLY A 201 23.70 7.60 10.27
C GLY A 201 23.44 8.20 11.66
N GLU A 202 24.48 8.31 12.49
CA GLU A 202 24.40 8.91 13.83
C GLU A 202 23.89 10.37 13.83
N ASP A 203 24.11 11.09 12.72
CA ASP A 203 23.72 12.49 12.56
C ASP A 203 22.34 12.68 11.92
N LEU A 204 21.69 11.62 11.43
CA LEU A 204 20.46 11.73 10.62
C LEU A 204 19.36 12.49 11.35
N GLY A 205 19.12 12.18 12.62
CA GLY A 205 18.07 12.84 13.42
C GLY A 205 18.33 14.35 13.58
N GLN A 206 19.56 14.72 13.90
CA GLN A 206 19.96 16.12 14.08
C GLN A 206 19.92 16.88 12.75
N TRP A 207 20.39 16.25 11.66
CA TRP A 207 20.34 16.82 10.33
C TRP A 207 18.90 17.05 9.85
N LYS A 208 18.01 16.07 10.04
CA LYS A 208 16.58 16.20 9.71
C LYS A 208 15.97 17.40 10.44
N HIS A 209 16.21 17.51 11.75
CA HIS A 209 15.71 18.62 12.56
C HIS A 209 16.26 19.98 12.10
N TYR A 210 17.59 20.08 11.92
CA TYR A 210 18.23 21.30 11.44
C TYR A 210 17.66 21.75 10.09
N MET A 211 17.54 20.83 9.13
CA MET A 211 17.02 21.14 7.80
C MET A 211 15.54 21.51 7.84
N SER A 212 14.72 20.82 8.63
CA SER A 212 13.30 21.15 8.74
C SER A 212 13.08 22.55 9.32
N VAL A 213 13.87 22.96 10.32
CA VAL A 213 13.80 24.30 10.92
C VAL A 213 14.33 25.35 9.94
N LYS A 214 15.48 25.09 9.31
CA LYS A 214 16.10 26.02 8.35
C LYS A 214 15.18 26.33 7.18
N LEU A 215 14.51 25.32 6.62
CA LEU A 215 13.63 25.50 5.46
C LEU A 215 12.34 26.25 5.84
N GLN A 216 11.86 26.11 7.08
CA GLN A 216 10.65 26.77 7.58
C GLN A 216 10.93 28.09 8.33
N GLU A 217 12.14 28.62 8.28
CA GLU A 217 12.55 29.76 9.11
C GLU A 217 11.65 31.00 8.91
N GLU A 218 11.38 31.36 7.65
CA GLU A 218 10.51 32.47 7.29
C GLU A 218 9.07 32.26 7.79
N ASP A 219 8.54 31.04 7.65
CA ASP A 219 7.19 30.69 8.11
C ASP A 219 7.07 30.79 9.64
N TYR A 220 8.10 30.33 10.37
CA TYR A 220 8.14 30.45 11.82
C TYR A 220 8.28 31.89 12.29
N LYS A 221 9.12 32.70 11.64
CA LYS A 221 9.23 34.14 11.92
C LYS A 221 7.89 34.84 11.71
N LYS A 222 7.18 34.54 10.62
CA LYS A 222 5.87 35.13 10.33
C LYS A 222 4.80 34.72 11.34
N LYS A 223 4.84 33.48 11.84
CA LYS A 223 3.81 32.93 12.74
C LYS A 223 4.03 33.27 14.21
N PHE A 224 5.28 33.38 14.65
CA PHE A 224 5.64 33.47 16.07
C PHE A 224 6.60 34.62 16.44
N GLY A 225 7.17 35.32 15.46
CA GLY A 225 8.06 36.48 15.67
C GLY A 225 7.31 37.79 15.72
#